data_AF-A0A9P0A597-F1
#
_entry.id   AF-A0A9P0A597-F1
#
_cell.length_a   1.000
_cell.length_b   1.000
_cell.length_c   1.000
_cell.angle_alpha   90.00
_cell.angle_beta   90.00
_cell.angle_gamma   90.00
#
_symmetry.space_group_name_H-M   'P 1'
#
loop_
_entity.id
_entity.type
_entity.pdbx_description
1 polymer ?
#
loop_
_entity_poly.entity_id
_entity_poly.type
_entity_poly.pdbx_seq_one_letter_code
_entity_poly.pdbx_strand_id
1 'polypeptide(L)'
;MAADEREMQNSRVPRTTTTFSNPQREDDWVHPLKTDAAMTAQYLLRNHYGETPSALLEQKLACYLRHTQLPGGGWTFYPGGPMAVTPSVQAYFALKVAGDPQNAPHMIRARDAIRAAGGAEVFSRILYELLGVLTQGGGGFAEGQDVQKHSVFFI
;
A
#
# COMPACT_ATOMS: atom_id res chain seq x y z
N MET A 1 -60.62 -23.04 -15.42
CA MET A 1 -59.52 -23.52 -16.28
C MET A 1 -58.56 -22.37 -16.51
N ALA A 2 -57.62 -22.13 -15.58
CA ALA A 2 -56.45 -21.26 -15.73
C ALA A 2 -55.67 -21.18 -14.40
N ALA A 3 -55.27 -22.32 -13.85
CA ALA A 3 -54.46 -22.39 -12.63
C ALA A 3 -53.50 -23.57 -12.76
N ASP A 4 -52.50 -23.49 -13.64
CA ASP A 4 -51.43 -24.52 -13.65
C ASP A 4 -50.11 -24.15 -14.36
N GLU A 5 -49.78 -22.87 -14.56
CA GLU A 5 -48.48 -22.51 -15.18
C GLU A 5 -47.65 -21.53 -14.34
N ARG A 6 -48.21 -20.94 -13.28
CA ARG A 6 -47.48 -20.01 -12.41
C ARG A 6 -46.81 -20.66 -11.20
N GLU A 7 -47.08 -21.95 -10.97
CA GLU A 7 -46.58 -22.67 -9.79
C GLU A 7 -45.28 -23.44 -10.06
N MET A 8 -44.89 -23.63 -11.33
CA MET A 8 -43.70 -24.44 -11.67
C MET A 8 -42.40 -23.63 -11.84
N GLN A 9 -42.42 -22.30 -11.68
CA GLN A 9 -41.23 -21.47 -11.86
C GLN A 9 -40.44 -21.19 -10.55
N ASN A 10 -40.91 -21.66 -9.39
CA ASN A 10 -40.36 -21.23 -8.09
C ASN A 10 -39.58 -22.30 -7.30
N SER A 11 -39.18 -23.41 -7.92
CA SER A 11 -38.58 -24.56 -7.20
C SER A 11 -37.05 -24.66 -7.25
N ARG A 12 -36.31 -23.70 -7.80
CA ARG A 12 -34.83 -23.70 -7.76
C ARG A 12 -34.22 -22.32 -7.49
N VAL A 13 -34.38 -21.84 -6.27
CA VAL A 13 -33.40 -20.95 -5.66
C VAL A 13 -33.06 -21.56 -4.29
N PRO A 14 -31.83 -22.07 -4.06
CA PRO A 14 -31.44 -22.49 -2.73
C PRO A 14 -31.55 -21.28 -1.78
N ARG A 15 -32.17 -21.50 -0.61
CA ARG A 15 -32.37 -20.51 0.45
C ARG A 15 -31.04 -19.84 0.83
N THR A 16 -30.79 -18.64 0.32
CA THR A 16 -29.72 -17.75 0.78
C THR A 16 -30.25 -16.32 0.89
N THR A 17 -31.25 -16.16 1.75
CA THR A 17 -31.71 -14.87 2.29
C THR A 17 -32.41 -15.27 3.58
N THR A 18 -31.96 -14.92 4.77
CA THR A 18 -31.89 -13.56 5.29
C THR A 18 -31.35 -13.66 6.71
N THR A 19 -30.35 -12.87 7.07
CA THR A 19 -30.22 -12.35 8.44
C THR A 19 -29.70 -10.92 8.36
N PHE A 20 -30.48 -10.06 7.70
CA PHE A 20 -30.42 -8.61 7.92
C PHE A 20 -31.43 -8.28 9.02
N SER A 21 -31.19 -8.75 10.24
CA SER A 21 -31.83 -8.25 11.45
C SER A 21 -31.03 -8.76 12.64
N ASN A 22 -30.02 -8.02 13.05
CA ASN A 22 -29.58 -8.06 14.44
C ASN A 22 -29.80 -6.65 15.02
N PRO A 23 -30.81 -6.43 15.86
CA PRO A 23 -30.94 -5.18 16.59
C PRO A 23 -29.82 -5.11 17.63
N GLN A 24 -28.92 -4.14 17.46
CA GLN A 24 -27.92 -3.70 18.45
C GLN A 24 -27.08 -4.81 19.10
N ARG A 25 -25.94 -5.13 18.48
CA ARG A 25 -24.71 -5.41 19.23
C ARG A 25 -23.71 -4.33 18.88
N GLU A 26 -23.24 -3.60 19.89
CA GLU A 26 -22.04 -2.75 19.85
C GLU A 26 -20.80 -3.66 19.73
N ASP A 27 -20.70 -4.42 18.65
CA ASP A 27 -19.54 -5.25 18.32
C ASP A 27 -19.07 -4.79 16.94
N ASP A 28 -18.18 -3.79 16.99
CA ASP A 28 -17.47 -3.15 15.90
C ASP A 28 -17.07 -4.15 14.79
N TRP A 29 -17.63 -3.98 13.58
CA TRP A 29 -17.17 -4.64 12.35
C TRP A 29 -15.78 -4.10 11.93
N VAL A 30 -14.78 -4.31 12.76
CA VAL A 30 -13.38 -3.99 12.47
C VAL A 30 -12.78 -5.18 11.76
N HIS A 31 -12.97 -5.24 10.44
CA HIS A 31 -12.11 -6.05 9.59
C HIS A 31 -10.81 -5.27 9.33
N PRO A 32 -9.62 -5.88 9.51
CA PRO A 32 -8.38 -5.23 9.15
C PRO A 32 -8.41 -4.93 7.65
N LEU A 33 -8.55 -3.65 7.29
CA LEU A 33 -8.44 -3.21 5.91
C LEU A 33 -7.00 -3.49 5.49
N LYS A 34 -6.81 -4.51 4.66
CA LYS A 34 -5.50 -4.84 4.11
C LYS A 34 -5.11 -3.72 3.16
N THR A 35 -4.32 -2.78 3.66
CA THR A 35 -3.85 -1.65 2.87
C THR A 35 -2.89 -2.12 1.80
N ASP A 36 -2.95 -1.46 0.66
CA ASP A 36 -2.02 -1.68 -0.43
C ASP A 36 -0.58 -1.28 -0.02
N ALA A 37 0.39 -1.68 -0.83
CA ALA A 37 1.79 -1.38 -0.55
C ALA A 37 2.10 0.12 -0.61
N ALA A 38 1.36 0.89 -1.43
CA ALA A 38 1.53 2.33 -1.57
C ALA A 38 1.17 3.09 -0.28
N MET A 39 0.01 2.78 0.29
CA MET A 39 -0.48 3.36 1.54
C MET A 39 0.43 2.98 2.71
N THR A 40 0.87 1.72 2.76
CA THR A 40 1.81 1.24 3.78
C THR A 40 3.14 1.99 3.70
N ALA A 41 3.68 2.17 2.49
CA ALA A 41 4.91 2.90 2.26
C ALA A 41 4.79 4.37 2.67
N GLN A 42 3.70 5.04 2.29
CA GLN A 42 3.43 6.43 2.70
C GLN A 42 3.32 6.58 4.21
N TYR A 43 2.65 5.63 4.88
CA TYR A 43 2.52 5.66 6.32
C TYR A 43 3.86 5.43 7.04
N LEU A 44 4.71 4.56 6.50
CA LEU A 44 6.08 4.37 6.99
C LEU A 44 6.86 5.68 6.90
N LEU A 45 6.83 6.33 5.74
CA LEU A 45 7.55 7.58 5.51
C LEU A 45 7.02 8.73 6.39
N ARG A 46 5.70 8.81 6.57
CA ARG A 46 5.09 9.77 7.50
C ARG A 46 5.50 9.51 8.95
N ASN A 47 5.56 8.25 9.38
CA ASN A 47 6.06 7.91 10.71
C ASN A 47 7.53 8.33 10.87
N HIS A 48 8.36 8.05 9.86
CA HIS A 48 9.79 8.35 9.89
C HIS A 48 10.09 9.87 9.98
N TYR A 49 9.36 10.69 9.22
CA TYR A 49 9.51 12.14 9.20
C TYR A 49 8.58 12.90 10.15
N GLY A 50 7.78 12.19 10.95
CA GLY A 50 6.86 12.79 11.91
C GLY A 50 7.58 13.34 13.16
N GLU A 51 6.87 14.13 13.96
CA GLU A 51 7.41 14.70 15.20
C GLU A 51 7.71 13.62 16.28
N THR A 52 6.96 12.52 16.26
CA THR A 52 7.08 11.41 17.22
C THR A 52 7.21 10.06 16.51
N PRO A 53 8.36 9.77 15.87
CA PRO A 53 8.57 8.55 15.11
C PRO A 53 8.58 7.31 16.03
N SER A 54 7.81 6.29 15.68
CA SER A 54 7.81 5.00 16.38
C SER A 54 8.65 3.98 15.61
N ALA A 55 9.80 3.59 16.17
CA ALA A 55 10.68 2.58 15.57
C ALA A 55 9.99 1.20 15.46
N LEU A 56 9.15 0.86 16.44
CA LEU A 56 8.39 -0.39 16.42
C LEU A 56 7.38 -0.41 15.27
N LEU A 57 6.70 0.72 15.02
CA LEU A 57 5.76 0.83 13.93
C LEU A 57 6.48 0.76 12.58
N GLU A 58 7.60 1.47 12.44
CA GLU A 58 8.44 1.43 11.24
C GLU A 58 8.89 0.01 10.91
N GLN A 59 9.38 -0.74 11.91
CA GLN A 59 9.80 -2.12 11.74
C GLN A 59 8.63 -3.03 11.30
N LYS A 60 7.44 -2.85 11.87
CA LYS A 60 6.23 -3.59 11.47
C LYS A 60 5.84 -3.32 10.02
N LEU A 61 5.87 -2.05 9.61
CA LEU A 61 5.53 -1.64 8.24
C LEU A 61 6.58 -2.15 7.23
N ALA A 62 7.87 -2.05 7.56
CA ALA A 62 8.94 -2.60 6.74
C ALA A 62 8.83 -4.13 6.60
N CYS A 63 8.50 -4.83 7.69
CA CYS A 63 8.25 -6.27 7.66
C CYS A 63 7.08 -6.62 6.73
N TYR A 64 5.97 -5.88 6.81
CA TYR A 64 4.81 -6.06 5.93
C TYR A 64 5.17 -5.82 4.46
N LEU A 65 5.92 -4.75 4.14
CA LEU A 65 6.37 -4.49 2.77
C LEU A 65 7.24 -5.63 2.23
N ARG A 66 8.20 -6.14 3.02
CA ARG A 66 9.03 -7.28 2.59
C ARG A 66 8.20 -8.54 2.35
N HIS A 67 7.21 -8.81 3.20
CA HIS A 67 6.35 -9.99 3.09
C HIS A 67 5.39 -9.92 1.90
N THR A 68 4.97 -8.72 1.50
CA THR A 68 4.03 -8.51 0.39
C THR A 68 4.69 -8.32 -0.97
N GLN A 69 6.04 -8.37 -1.02
CA GLN A 69 6.79 -8.27 -2.26
C GLN A 69 6.49 -9.48 -3.17
N LEU A 70 6.28 -9.21 -4.46
CA LEU A 70 6.09 -10.28 -5.45
C LEU A 70 7.38 -11.10 -5.66
N PRO A 71 7.27 -12.37 -6.10
CA PRO A 71 8.44 -13.19 -6.44
C PRO A 71 9.34 -12.55 -7.50
N GLY A 72 8.74 -11.89 -8.49
CA GLY A 72 9.45 -11.14 -9.55
C GLY A 72 10.00 -9.79 -9.10
N GLY A 73 9.85 -9.41 -7.83
CA GLY A 73 10.11 -8.07 -7.33
C GLY A 73 8.92 -7.12 -7.53
N GLY A 74 9.00 -5.96 -6.88
CA GLY A 74 7.93 -4.98 -6.91
C GLY A 74 6.71 -5.37 -6.06
N TRP A 75 5.67 -4.55 -6.17
CA TRP A 75 4.44 -4.60 -5.38
C TRP A 75 3.22 -4.29 -6.26
N THR A 76 2.05 -4.58 -5.71
CA THR A 76 0.76 -4.46 -6.39
C THR A 76 -0.14 -3.45 -5.66
N PHE A 77 -1.19 -2.96 -6.33
CA PHE A 77 -2.26 -2.20 -5.66
C PHE A 77 -3.20 -3.11 -4.86
N TYR A 78 -3.33 -4.38 -5.25
CA TYR A 78 -4.21 -5.33 -4.57
C TYR A 78 -3.57 -6.72 -4.55
N PRO A 79 -3.85 -7.54 -3.53
CA PRO A 79 -3.27 -8.88 -3.41
C PRO A 79 -3.53 -9.74 -4.66
N GLY A 80 -2.49 -10.38 -5.19
CA GLY A 80 -2.58 -11.25 -6.37
C GLY A 80 -2.68 -10.52 -7.71
N GLY A 81 -2.62 -9.19 -7.73
CA GLY A 81 -2.57 -8.41 -8.96
C GLY A 81 -1.21 -8.44 -9.67
N PRO A 82 -1.11 -7.84 -10.86
CA PRO A 82 0.18 -7.60 -11.51
C PRO A 82 0.99 -6.54 -10.76
N MET A 83 2.31 -6.56 -10.97
CA MET A 83 3.20 -5.50 -10.48
C MET A 83 2.74 -4.14 -11.00
N ALA A 84 2.70 -3.14 -10.11
CA ALA A 84 2.42 -1.76 -10.45
C ALA A 84 3.60 -0.87 -10.06
N VAL A 85 3.97 0.06 -10.95
CA VAL A 85 5.20 0.85 -10.79
C VAL A 85 5.13 1.79 -9.60
N THR A 86 4.02 2.51 -9.44
CA THR A 86 3.80 3.44 -8.32
C THR A 86 3.98 2.82 -6.94
N PRO A 87 3.21 1.78 -6.55
CA PRO A 87 3.39 1.14 -5.24
C PRO A 87 4.79 0.53 -5.10
N SER A 88 5.40 0.08 -6.20
CA SER A 88 6.73 -0.51 -6.15
C SER A 88 7.83 0.50 -5.83
N VAL A 89 7.79 1.67 -6.47
CA VAL A 89 8.72 2.77 -6.21
C VAL A 89 8.56 3.27 -4.78
N GLN A 90 7.32 3.49 -4.33
CA GLN A 90 7.05 3.97 -2.97
C GLN A 90 7.53 2.96 -1.92
N ALA A 91 7.26 1.67 -2.10
CA ALA A 91 7.72 0.62 -1.20
C ALA A 91 9.25 0.49 -1.18
N TYR A 92 9.91 0.56 -2.35
CA TYR A 92 11.38 0.54 -2.42
C TYR A 92 11.99 1.72 -1.66
N PHE A 93 11.45 2.92 -1.85
CA PHE A 93 11.93 4.11 -1.16
C PHE A 93 11.70 4.02 0.36
N ALA A 94 10.51 3.58 0.78
CA ALA A 94 10.18 3.38 2.19
C ALA A 94 11.11 2.36 2.88
N LEU A 95 11.43 1.25 2.21
CA LEU A 95 12.39 0.27 2.74
C LEU A 95 13.82 0.83 2.82
N LYS A 96 14.24 1.65 1.84
CA LYS A 96 15.55 2.33 1.90
C LYS A 96 15.62 3.28 3.10
N VAL A 97 14.54 4.02 3.38
CA VAL A 97 14.44 4.91 4.54
C VAL A 97 14.42 4.12 5.86
N ALA A 98 13.76 2.95 5.88
CA ALA A 98 13.76 2.03 7.01
C ALA A 98 15.12 1.32 7.26
N GLY A 99 16.13 1.57 6.42
CA GLY A 99 17.49 1.06 6.59
C GLY A 99 17.84 -0.19 5.79
N ASP A 100 16.99 -0.64 4.85
CA ASP A 100 17.32 -1.78 4.00
C ASP A 100 18.48 -1.45 3.04
N PRO A 101 19.54 -2.28 3.00
CA PRO A 101 20.67 -2.00 2.15
C PRO A 101 20.32 -2.27 0.68
N GLN A 102 20.76 -1.40 -0.22
CA GLN A 102 20.40 -1.47 -1.65
C GLN A 102 20.86 -2.75 -2.35
N ASN A 103 21.87 -3.42 -1.80
CA ASN A 103 22.40 -4.69 -2.29
C ASN A 103 21.68 -5.92 -1.69
N ALA A 104 20.67 -5.73 -0.83
CA ALA A 104 19.88 -6.83 -0.34
C ALA A 104 19.12 -7.51 -1.49
N PRO A 105 18.97 -8.85 -1.47
CA PRO A 105 18.32 -9.57 -2.56
C PRO A 105 16.92 -9.06 -2.93
N HIS A 106 16.11 -8.66 -1.93
CA HIS A 106 14.78 -8.10 -2.18
C HIS A 106 14.82 -6.67 -2.76
N MET A 107 15.82 -5.87 -2.40
CA MET A 107 16.02 -4.53 -2.94
C MET A 107 16.49 -4.59 -4.40
N ILE A 108 17.39 -5.53 -4.73
CA ILE A 108 17.85 -5.76 -6.12
C ILE A 108 16.67 -6.16 -7.00
N ARG A 109 15.86 -7.15 -6.60
CA ARG A 109 14.67 -7.56 -7.38
C ARG A 109 13.69 -6.42 -7.59
N ALA A 110 13.43 -5.62 -6.56
CA ALA A 110 12.55 -4.46 -6.67
C ALA A 110 13.10 -3.43 -7.67
N ARG A 111 14.39 -3.10 -7.58
CA ARG A 111 15.05 -2.18 -8.49
C ARG A 111 14.98 -2.67 -9.93
N ASP A 112 15.28 -3.93 -10.17
CA ASP A 112 15.32 -4.49 -11.52
C ASP A 112 13.90 -4.52 -12.13
N ALA A 113 12.87 -4.84 -11.33
CA ALA A 113 11.47 -4.74 -11.74
C ALA A 113 11.04 -3.30 -12.07
N ILE A 114 11.44 -2.31 -11.25
CA ILE A 114 11.15 -0.88 -11.50
C ILE A 114 11.85 -0.39 -12.77
N ARG A 115 13.11 -0.79 -12.99
CA ARG A 115 13.87 -0.45 -14.19
C ARG A 115 13.23 -1.01 -15.45
N ALA A 116 12.75 -2.26 -15.39
CA ALA A 116 12.02 -2.88 -16.50
C ALA A 116 10.69 -2.16 -16.83
N ALA A 117 10.09 -1.48 -15.86
CA ALA A 117 8.76 -0.88 -15.99
C ALA A 117 8.76 0.63 -16.34
N GLY A 118 9.90 1.20 -16.74
CA GLY A 118 9.99 2.61 -17.18
C GLY A 118 10.99 3.48 -16.41
N GLY A 119 11.63 2.95 -15.37
CA GLY A 119 12.82 3.55 -14.76
C GLY A 119 12.64 4.97 -14.19
N ALA A 120 13.61 5.85 -14.45
CA ALA A 120 13.81 7.12 -13.74
C ALA A 120 12.73 8.19 -14.00
N GLU A 121 12.08 8.17 -15.17
CA GLU A 121 11.02 9.14 -15.50
C GLU A 121 9.79 8.91 -14.62
N VAL A 122 9.37 7.66 -14.48
CA VAL A 122 8.24 7.27 -13.63
C VAL A 122 8.58 7.50 -12.16
N PHE A 123 9.82 7.21 -11.75
CA PHE A 123 10.31 7.51 -10.40
C PHE A 123 10.17 8.99 -10.04
N SER A 124 10.60 9.89 -10.94
CA SER A 124 10.61 11.33 -10.67
C SER A 124 9.19 11.85 -10.43
N ARG A 125 8.21 11.42 -11.23
CA ARG A 125 6.81 11.79 -11.05
C ARG A 125 6.25 11.29 -9.71
N ILE A 126 6.48 10.03 -9.38
CA ILE A 126 6.00 9.43 -8.12
C ILE A 126 6.66 10.10 -6.91
N LEU A 127 7.93 10.51 -7.02
CA LEU A 127 8.63 11.23 -5.97
C LEU A 127 8.00 12.59 -5.69
N TYR A 128 7.59 13.34 -6.73
CA TYR A 128 6.86 14.60 -6.53
C TYR A 128 5.52 14.39 -5.82
N GLU A 129 4.77 13.36 -6.21
CA GLU A 129 3.52 12.99 -5.55
C GLU A 129 3.76 12.64 -4.06
N LEU A 130 4.80 11.86 -3.79
CA LEU A 130 5.18 11.46 -2.43
C LEU A 130 5.61 12.66 -1.56
N LEU A 131 6.42 13.57 -2.11
CA LEU A 131 6.82 14.81 -1.43
C LEU A 131 5.59 15.65 -1.08
N GLY A 132 4.63 15.79 -2.00
CA GLY A 132 3.37 16.46 -1.73
C GLY A 132 2.63 15.85 -0.54
N VAL A 133 2.52 14.52 -0.46
CA VAL A 133 1.85 13.83 0.66
C VAL A 133 2.54 14.07 2.01
N LEU A 134 3.88 14.12 2.03
CA LEU A 134 4.63 14.42 3.26
C LEU A 134 4.40 15.86 3.73
N THR A 135 4.18 16.80 2.81
CA THR A 135 3.95 18.22 3.13
C THR A 135 2.51 18.57 3.55
N GLN A 136 1.51 17.73 3.28
CA GLN A 136 0.08 18.04 3.53
C GLN A 136 -0.36 17.88 5.01
N GLY A 137 0.56 17.83 5.96
CA GLY A 137 0.27 17.89 7.41
C GLY A 137 0.96 19.09 8.02
N GLY A 138 0.20 20.14 8.31
CA GLY A 138 0.70 21.45 8.74
C GLY A 138 1.64 21.41 9.94
N GLY A 139 2.88 21.78 9.68
CA GLY A 139 3.89 22.25 10.61
C GLY A 139 4.93 22.93 9.73
N GLY A 140 5.04 24.25 9.81
CA GLY A 140 5.97 25.00 8.98
C GLY A 140 7.36 24.39 9.08
N PHE A 141 7.90 23.91 7.95
CA PHE A 141 9.33 23.74 7.82
C PHE A 141 9.91 25.14 8.03
N ALA A 142 10.47 25.37 9.23
CA ALA A 142 11.28 26.54 9.47
C ALA A 142 12.33 26.58 8.36
N GLU A 143 12.23 27.62 7.54
CA GLU A 143 13.14 27.97 6.47
C GLU A 143 14.57 27.85 6.99
N GLY A 144 15.30 26.80 6.58
CA GLY A 144 16.68 26.57 7.04
C GLY A 144 17.14 25.13 7.27
N GLN A 145 16.34 24.09 7.01
CA GLN A 145 16.84 22.71 7.02
C GLN A 145 17.03 22.20 5.59
N ASP A 146 18.30 22.17 5.22
CA ASP A 146 18.95 21.66 4.02
C ASP A 146 18.40 20.29 3.56
N VAL A 147 17.33 20.27 2.75
CA VAL A 147 16.89 19.08 1.96
C VAL A 147 17.79 18.88 0.73
N GLN A 148 19.09 19.18 0.87
CA GLN A 148 20.12 18.92 -0.13
C GLN A 148 21.39 18.42 0.55
N LYS A 149 21.40 17.17 1.03
CA LYS A 149 22.66 16.41 1.13
C LYS A 149 22.48 14.92 0.90
N HIS A 150 22.64 14.58 -0.39
CA HIS A 150 23.33 13.38 -0.87
C HIS A 150 22.76 12.01 -0.45
N SER A 151 21.69 11.54 -1.13
CA SER A 151 21.46 10.10 -1.45
C SER A 151 20.15 9.76 -2.18
N VAL A 152 19.41 10.74 -2.71
CA VAL A 152 18.12 10.49 -3.39
C VAL A 152 18.26 10.14 -4.87
N PHE A 153 19.44 10.35 -5.47
CA PHE A 153 19.74 9.85 -6.82
C PHE A 153 20.38 8.46 -6.72
N PHE A 154 20.06 7.58 -7.66
CA PHE A 154 20.39 6.14 -7.75
C PHE A 154 19.33 5.20 -7.19
N ILE A 155 18.32 4.98 -8.04
CA ILE A 155 17.76 3.65 -8.31
C ILE A 155 18.68 2.93 -9.28
#